data_AF-A0A923D8W9-F1
#
_entry.id   AF-A0A923D8W9-F1
#
_cell.length_a   1.000
_cell.length_b   1.000
_cell.length_c   1.000
_cell.angle_alpha   90.00
_cell.angle_beta   90.00
_cell.angle_gamma   90.00
#
_symmetry.space_group_name_H-M   'P 1'
#
loop_
_entity.id
_entity.type
_entity.pdbx_description
1 polymer ?
#
loop_
_entity_poly.entity_id
_entity_poly.type
_entity_poly.pdbx_seq_one_letter_code
_entity_poly.pdbx_strand_id
1 'polypeptide(L)'
;MPKNRLLTYLSIVLILAGAVLTFFGLERDVLLVVDGQIQTVHTRALTLSGVIQDAGYTLTPEDRTIPNSATWMIGRSTARLDRARH
;
A
#
# COMPACT_ATOMS: atom_id res chain seq x y z
N MET A 1 -7.14 -22.28 39.65
CA MET A 1 -6.67 -21.73 38.35
C MET A 1 -6.57 -20.22 38.47
N PRO A 2 -5.39 -19.59 38.28
CA PRO A 2 -5.21 -18.16 38.55
C PRO A 2 -5.96 -17.30 37.52
N LYS A 3 -7.01 -16.61 37.99
CA LYS A 3 -7.97 -15.81 37.21
C LYS A 3 -7.35 -14.69 36.37
N ASN A 4 -6.09 -14.37 36.62
CA ASN A 4 -5.33 -13.25 36.06
C ASN A 4 -4.80 -13.55 34.65
N ARG A 5 -4.57 -14.83 34.32
CA ARG A 5 -4.04 -15.21 33.00
C ARG A 5 -5.02 -14.93 31.86
N LEU A 6 -6.32 -15.08 32.13
CA LEU A 6 -7.37 -14.77 31.17
C LEU A 6 -7.35 -13.27 30.80
N LEU A 7 -7.20 -12.39 31.79
CA LEU A 7 -7.07 -10.96 31.56
C LEU A 7 -5.82 -10.63 30.74
N THR A 8 -4.68 -11.26 31.02
CA THR A 8 -3.44 -11.04 30.25
C THR A 8 -3.62 -11.44 28.79
N TYR A 9 -4.21 -12.60 28.49
CA TYR A 9 -4.48 -13.01 27.11
C TYR A 9 -5.46 -12.07 26.42
N LEU A 10 -6.52 -11.64 27.11
CA LEU A 10 -7.49 -10.70 26.56
C LEU A 10 -6.83 -9.37 26.18
N SER A 11 -5.94 -8.84 27.03
CA SER A 11 -5.17 -7.63 26.74
C SER A 11 -4.26 -7.78 25.51
N ILE A 12 -3.57 -8.91 25.39
CA ILE A 12 -2.70 -9.19 24.23
C ILE A 12 -3.54 -9.26 22.95
N VAL A 13 -4.68 -9.96 22.98
CA VAL A 13 -5.58 -10.05 21.83
C VAL A 13 -6.12 -8.68 21.45
N LEU A 14 -6.49 -7.84 22.44
CA LEU A 14 -6.96 -6.49 22.17
C LEU A 14 -5.89 -5.62 21.51
N ILE A 15 -4.64 -5.70 21.99
CA ILE A 15 -3.51 -4.97 21.41
C ILE A 15 -3.23 -5.46 19.98
N LEU A 16 -3.21 -6.78 19.76
CA LEU A 16 -3.01 -7.36 18.42
C LEU A 16 -4.16 -6.98 17.49
N ALA A 17 -5.41 -7.05 17.94
CA ALA A 17 -6.56 -6.65 17.15
C ALA A 17 -6.50 -5.15 16.79
N GLY A 18 -6.12 -4.29 17.74
CA GLY A 18 -5.91 -2.87 17.49
C GLY A 18 -4.76 -2.60 16.51
N ALA A 19 -3.66 -3.35 16.60
CA ALA A 19 -2.55 -3.25 15.66
C ALA A 19 -2.96 -3.71 14.25
N VAL A 20 -3.73 -4.79 14.13
CA VAL A 20 -4.28 -5.28 12.86
C VAL A 20 -5.25 -4.27 12.26
N LEU A 21 -6.20 -3.74 13.05
CA LEU A 21 -7.14 -2.72 12.60
C LEU A 21 -6.43 -1.44 12.17
N THR A 22 -5.43 -0.98 12.92
CA THR A 22 -4.59 0.18 12.55
C THR A 22 -3.80 -0.10 11.27
N PHE A 23 -3.25 -1.31 11.15
CA PHE A 23 -2.55 -1.75 9.95
C PHE A 23 -3.50 -1.68 8.76
N PHE A 24 -4.71 -2.22 8.86
CA PHE A 24 -5.76 -2.13 7.83
C PHE A 24 -6.29 -0.71 7.56
N GLY A 25 -6.38 0.14 8.58
CA GLY A 25 -6.86 1.52 8.44
C GLY A 25 -5.87 2.50 7.79
N LEU A 26 -4.61 2.10 7.61
CA LEU A 26 -3.58 2.92 6.94
C LEU A 26 -3.66 2.86 5.41
N GLU A 27 -4.64 2.14 4.86
CA GLU A 27 -4.91 2.11 3.43
C GLU A 27 -5.29 3.50 2.92
N ARG A 28 -4.70 3.86 1.78
CA ARG A 28 -5.00 5.09 1.09
C ARG A 28 -5.23 4.82 -0.39
N ASP A 29 -6.02 5.70 -0.98
CA ASP A 29 -6.37 5.61 -2.39
C ASP A 29 -5.39 6.45 -3.20
N VAL A 30 -4.76 5.83 -4.18
CA VAL A 30 -3.91 6.49 -5.16
C VAL A 30 -4.50 6.26 -6.55
N LEU A 31 -4.73 7.32 -7.31
CA LEU A 31 -5.02 7.20 -8.74
C LEU A 31 -3.73 6.86 -9.47
N LEU A 32 -3.66 5.65 -10.00
CA LEU A 32 -2.61 5.19 -10.89
C LEU A 32 -3.16 5.19 -12.32
N VAL A 33 -2.50 5.94 -13.20
CA VAL A 33 -2.81 5.92 -14.63
C VAL A 33 -1.84 4.94 -15.31
N VAL A 34 -2.35 3.82 -15.77
CA VAL A 34 -1.57 2.77 -16.44
C VAL A 34 -1.99 2.73 -17.90
N ASP A 35 -1.05 2.97 -18.82
CA ASP A 35 -1.30 2.92 -20.28
C ASP A 35 -2.52 3.75 -20.74
N GLY A 36 -2.77 4.87 -20.05
CA GLY A 36 -3.90 5.77 -20.29
C GLY A 36 -5.21 5.40 -19.60
N GLN A 37 -5.29 4.26 -18.89
CA GLN A 37 -6.43 3.87 -18.06
C GLN A 37 -6.25 4.35 -16.62
N ILE A 38 -7.28 4.97 -16.04
CA ILE A 38 -7.28 5.40 -14.64
C ILE A 38 -7.70 4.22 -13.77
N GLN A 39 -6.86 3.83 -12.82
CA GLN A 39 -7.14 2.80 -11.83
C GLN A 39 -6.95 3.36 -10.42
N THR A 40 -7.92 3.13 -9.55
CA THR A 40 -7.79 3.43 -8.12
C THR A 40 -7.10 2.25 -7.45
N VAL A 41 -5.94 2.50 -6.83
CA VAL A 41 -5.15 1.49 -6.14
C VAL A 41 -5.21 1.78 -4.65
N HIS A 42 -5.71 0.80 -3.89
CA HIS A 42 -5.66 0.80 -2.43
C HIS A 42 -4.27 0.33 -2.01
N THR A 43 -3.46 1.25 -1.49
CA THR A 43 -2.04 1.00 -1.22
C THR A 43 -1.64 1.58 0.11
N ARG A 44 -0.63 0.97 0.74
CA ARG A 44 0.07 1.53 1.91
C ARG A 44 1.51 1.90 1.59
N ALA A 45 1.92 1.69 0.34
CA ALA A 45 3.27 1.97 -0.09
C ALA A 45 3.57 3.47 0.03
N LEU A 46 4.74 3.79 0.56
CA LEU A 46 5.22 5.17 0.66
C LEU A 46 5.83 5.67 -0.66
N THR A 47 6.19 4.76 -1.56
CA THR A 47 6.82 5.02 -2.86
C THR A 47 5.94 4.59 -4.02
N LEU A 48 6.13 5.21 -5.18
CA LEU A 48 5.44 4.83 -6.40
C LEU A 48 5.70 3.37 -6.80
N SER A 49 6.92 2.86 -6.59
CA SER A 49 7.24 1.45 -6.85
C SER A 49 6.38 0.48 -6.05
N GLY A 50 6.12 0.78 -4.77
CA GLY A 50 5.25 -0.04 -3.95
C GLY A 50 3.78 0.12 -4.33
N VAL A 51 3.34 1.31 -4.76
CA VAL A 51 1.97 1.50 -5.30
C VAL A 51 1.77 0.64 -6.54
N ILE A 52 2.77 0.58 -7.41
CA ILE A 52 2.72 -0.24 -8.63
C ILE A 52 2.70 -1.73 -8.29
N GLN A 53 3.47 -2.17 -7.29
CA GLN A 53 3.41 -3.55 -6.77
C GLN A 53 2.04 -3.89 -6.16
N ASP A 54 1.47 -2.99 -5.35
CA ASP A 54 0.13 -3.17 -4.75
C ASP A 54 -0.97 -3.22 -5.83
N ALA A 55 -0.77 -2.53 -6.96
CA ALA A 55 -1.63 -2.61 -8.14
C ALA A 55 -1.47 -3.93 -8.93
N GLY A 56 -0.56 -4.82 -8.52
CA GLY A 56 -0.29 -6.10 -9.18
C GLY A 56 0.67 -6.00 -10.37
N TYR A 57 1.36 -4.86 -10.54
CA TYR A 57 2.32 -4.65 -11.61
C TYR A 57 3.75 -4.77 -11.09
N THR A 58 4.62 -5.39 -11.88
CA THR A 58 6.06 -5.42 -11.60
C THR A 58 6.75 -4.45 -12.55
N LEU A 59 7.49 -3.48 -12.02
CA LEU A 59 8.30 -2.57 -12.82
C LEU A 59 9.46 -3.32 -13.47
N THR A 60 9.57 -3.23 -14.80
CA THR A 60 10.78 -3.62 -15.50
C THR A 60 11.69 -2.40 -15.76
N PRO A 61 12.99 -2.60 -16.04
CA PRO A 61 13.90 -1.49 -16.33
C PRO A 61 13.50 -0.66 -17.56
N GLU A 62 12.67 -1.21 -18.45
CA GLU A 62 12.20 -0.51 -19.64
C GLU A 62 10.98 0.40 -19.37
N ASP A 63 10.31 0.24 -18.23
CA ASP A 63 9.10 0.99 -17.89
C ASP A 63 9.42 2.44 -17.50
N ARG A 64 8.56 3.36 -17.94
CA ARG A 64 8.67 4.78 -17.59
C ARG A 64 7.57 5.17 -16.60
N THR A 65 7.99 5.65 -15.44
CA THR A 65 7.07 6.18 -14.42
C THR A 65 7.21 7.69 -14.32
N ILE A 66 6.08 8.38 -14.17
CA ILE A 66 6.03 9.80 -13.85
C ILE A 66 5.15 9.98 -12.61
N PRO A 67 5.69 10.44 -11.47
CA PRO A 67 7.11 10.73 -11.17
C PRO A 67 7.98 9.46 -11.12
N ASN A 68 9.27 9.58 -10.79
CA ASN A 68 10.17 8.42 -10.67
C ASN A 68 9.61 7.37 -9.67
N SER A 69 9.92 6.09 -9.88
CA SER A 69 9.42 4.97 -9.06
C SER A 69 9.85 5.01 -7.58
N ALA A 70 11.00 5.60 -7.26
CA ALA A 70 11.46 5.83 -5.88
C ALA A 70 10.86 7.09 -5.23
N THR A 71 10.04 7.87 -5.95
CA THR A 71 9.45 9.10 -5.43
C THR A 71 8.49 8.79 -4.31
N TRP A 72 8.63 9.49 -3.18
CA TRP A 72 7.67 9.43 -2.09
C TRP A 72 6.30 9.99 -2.53
N MET A 73 5.26 9.19 -2.35
CA MET A 73 3.88 9.54 -2.67
C MET A 73 3.13 10.11 -1.46
N ILE A 74 3.82 10.54 -0.41
CA ILE A 74 3.18 11.15 0.77
C ILE A 74 2.52 12.46 0.33
N GLY A 75 1.18 12.50 0.33
CA GLY A 75 0.38 13.65 -0.13
C GLY A 75 0.14 13.76 -1.64
N ARG A 76 0.62 12.81 -2.47
CA ARG A 76 0.35 12.78 -3.92
C ARG A 76 -0.68 11.71 -4.24
N SER A 77 -1.77 12.11 -4.88
CA SER A 77 -2.89 11.23 -5.25
C SER A 77 -2.86 10.74 -6.69
N THR A 78 -1.90 11.18 -7.53
CA THR A 78 -1.86 10.82 -8.95
C THR A 78 -0.45 10.41 -9.39
N ALA A 79 -0.33 9.26 -10.06
CA ALA A 79 0.89 8.83 -10.74
C ALA A 79 0.59 8.20 -12.11
N ARG A 80 1.57 8.22 -13.01
CA ARG A 80 1.52 7.62 -14.35
C ARG A 80 2.57 6.52 -14.50
N LEU A 81 2.14 5.40 -15.06
CA LEU A 81 2.97 4.29 -15.53
C LEU A 81 2.73 4.13 -17.03
N ASP A 82 3.79 4.26 -17.80
CA ASP A 82 3.82 4.00 -19.24
C ASP A 82 4.66 2.74 -19.47
N ARG A 83 3.99 1.64 -19.85
CA ARG A 83 4.64 0.35 -20.02
C ARG A 83 5.31 0.28 -21.39
N ALA A 84 6.56 -0.18 -21.44
CA ALA A 84 7.16 -0.55 -22.70
C ALA A 84 6.45 -1.80 -23.22
N ARG A 85 5.60 -1.65 -24.24
CA ARG A 85 4.92 -2.80 -24.88
C ARG A 85 5.96 -3.76 -25.44
N HIS A 86 5.87 -5.02 -25.05
CA HIS A 86 6.38 -6.15 -25.81
C HIS A 86 5.43 -6.50 -26.96
#